data_AF-G2YGA9-F1
#
_entry.id   AF-G2YGA9-F1
#
_cell.length_a   1.000
_cell.length_b   1.000
_cell.length_c   1.000
_cell.angle_alpha   90.00
_cell.angle_beta   90.00
_cell.angle_gamma   90.00
#
_symmetry.space_group_name_H-M   'P 1'
#
loop_
_entity.id
_entity.type
_entity.pdbx_description
1 polymer ?
#
loop_
_entity_poly.entity_id
_entity_poly.type
_entity_poly.pdbx_seq_one_letter_code
_entity_poly.pdbx_strand_id
1 'polypeptide(L)'
;MSGIDQLDSSIRKKILPIERKFGNNKLIYDGYGIKSNSHTFDSNLKTRFPSADGCGTLSESFWKAQCFFRGLKRTGTVYEMIDRLRKDGHKPMLPKLIVLETAMDDDYNIRYIIAREELEKEKQKAEAEQESRWNNELDDLEKARKNPEKFLKEKFPTFLDSEQENVVFMTIDSSLVAEIRKAALSLGLTYKSLEVSKFDEPPRRRDLCSLIHITVGRSEPAVENKLQDIHQIRGKAIQKAREAMKNAQDVISEAHDDVIRSSRDKNWDVTGDWHISCLEMERRWSTPLTLKIYSQESDGQFQMFGEFISAGYRRGKITFKKNEKKKKDGNDDDIECTRLKAKRLWCKSRPEAFSFPARDKPSSHNPTWNYRWRGEYKIDSEPVPGQYLCSITFSESLGTTLTGTFGGDLYKTWREDMVFTGVKVGIVGPPSIDIEEEWHERQNIIYDSDIQD
;
A
#
# COMPACT_ATOMS: atom_id res chain seq x y z
N MET A 1 -32.12 14.26 13.79
CA MET A 1 -33.30 14.16 12.91
C MET A 1 -32.98 13.77 11.47
N SER A 2 -31.70 13.65 11.04
CA SER A 2 -31.32 13.32 9.65
C SER A 2 -31.46 11.85 9.21
N GLY A 3 -31.68 10.92 10.15
CA GLY A 3 -31.74 9.48 9.83
C GLY A 3 -33.08 9.00 9.27
N ILE A 4 -34.19 9.64 9.68
CA ILE A 4 -35.54 9.26 9.22
C ILE A 4 -35.70 9.58 7.71
N ASP A 5 -35.12 10.69 7.27
CA ASP A 5 -35.18 11.12 5.87
C ASP A 5 -34.37 10.22 4.92
N GLN A 6 -33.27 9.63 5.41
CA GLN A 6 -32.46 8.71 4.60
C GLN A 6 -33.14 7.36 4.36
N LEU A 7 -33.81 6.82 5.38
CA LEU A 7 -34.55 5.57 5.24
C LEU A 7 -35.74 5.74 4.32
N ASP A 8 -36.53 6.79 4.52
CA ASP A 8 -37.69 7.09 3.68
C ASP A 8 -37.28 7.32 2.22
N SER A 9 -36.23 8.10 1.98
CA SER A 9 -35.66 8.28 0.65
C SER A 9 -35.20 6.96 0.02
N SER A 10 -34.65 6.04 0.79
CA SER A 10 -34.15 4.76 0.27
C SER A 10 -35.30 3.83 -0.13
N ILE A 11 -36.37 3.82 0.66
CA ILE A 11 -37.58 3.04 0.37
C ILE A 11 -38.27 3.58 -0.88
N ARG A 12 -38.47 4.90 -0.97
CA ARG A 12 -39.12 5.53 -2.15
C ARG A 12 -38.37 5.27 -3.45
N LYS A 13 -37.04 5.19 -3.42
CA LYS A 13 -36.23 4.84 -4.60
C LYS A 13 -36.43 3.41 -5.09
N LYS A 14 -36.85 2.48 -4.22
CA LYS A 14 -37.15 1.08 -4.59
C LYS A 14 -38.55 0.91 -5.17
N ILE A 15 -39.47 1.86 -4.95
CA ILE A 15 -40.87 1.78 -5.41
C ILE A 15 -41.01 2.45 -6.77
N LEU A 16 -41.46 1.70 -7.77
CA LEU A 16 -41.77 2.26 -9.08
C LEU A 16 -43.04 3.13 -9.01
N PRO A 17 -43.06 4.30 -9.67
CA PRO A 17 -44.26 5.10 -9.82
C PRO A 17 -45.43 4.30 -10.42
N ILE A 18 -46.64 4.56 -9.94
CA ILE A 18 -47.85 3.91 -10.45
C ILE A 18 -48.34 4.65 -11.67
N GLU A 19 -48.66 3.91 -12.74
CA GLU A 19 -49.17 4.48 -13.97
C GLU A 19 -50.62 4.06 -14.23
N ARG A 20 -51.49 5.02 -14.55
CA ARG A 20 -52.89 4.77 -14.94
C ARG A 20 -53.26 5.62 -16.16
N LYS A 21 -54.24 5.16 -16.94
CA LYS A 21 -54.80 5.93 -18.07
C LYS A 21 -56.11 6.60 -17.65
N PHE A 22 -56.29 7.85 -18.04
CA PHE A 22 -57.55 8.59 -17.90
C PHE A 22 -57.91 9.25 -19.23
N GLY A 23 -58.83 8.60 -19.96
CA GLY A 23 -59.04 8.90 -21.39
C GLY A 23 -57.76 8.66 -22.18
N ASN A 24 -57.33 9.65 -22.96
CA ASN A 24 -56.09 9.58 -23.75
C ASN A 24 -54.84 10.02 -22.98
N ASN A 25 -54.94 10.24 -21.67
CA ASN A 25 -53.84 10.77 -20.86
C ASN A 25 -53.25 9.68 -19.98
N LYS A 26 -51.91 9.66 -19.92
CA LYS A 26 -51.14 8.89 -18.95
C LYS A 26 -50.98 9.72 -17.68
N LEU A 27 -51.30 9.11 -16.55
CA LEU A 27 -51.13 9.68 -15.22
C LEU A 27 -50.12 8.84 -14.44
N ILE A 28 -49.28 9.53 -13.66
CA ILE A 28 -48.21 8.94 -12.87
C ILE A 28 -48.40 9.36 -11.41
N TYR A 29 -48.26 8.43 -10.47
CA TYR A 29 -48.26 8.73 -9.04
C TYR A 29 -46.96 8.23 -8.42
N ASP A 30 -46.20 9.10 -7.77
CA ASP A 30 -44.89 8.81 -7.19
C ASP A 30 -44.82 9.08 -5.68
N GLY A 31 -45.98 9.09 -5.01
CA GLY A 31 -46.08 9.32 -3.57
C GLY A 31 -46.14 10.80 -3.16
N TYR A 32 -46.17 11.73 -4.12
CA TYR A 32 -46.30 13.17 -3.87
C TYR A 32 -47.52 13.81 -4.56
N GLY A 33 -48.44 12.99 -5.05
CA GLY A 33 -49.61 13.41 -5.81
C GLY A 33 -49.60 12.94 -7.26
N ILE A 34 -50.78 12.99 -7.88
CA ILE A 34 -50.96 12.56 -9.27
C ILE A 34 -50.36 13.57 -10.26
N LYS A 35 -49.63 13.06 -11.25
CA LYS A 35 -48.92 13.83 -12.28
C LYS A 35 -49.51 13.60 -13.66
N SER A 36 -49.62 14.68 -14.43
CA SER A 36 -49.91 14.65 -15.86
C SER A 36 -48.84 15.46 -16.59
N ASN A 37 -48.27 14.91 -17.67
CA ASN A 37 -47.11 15.49 -18.35
C ASN A 37 -45.96 15.89 -17.39
N SER A 38 -45.72 15.05 -16.38
CA SER A 38 -44.71 15.26 -15.32
C SER A 38 -44.99 16.40 -14.33
N HIS A 39 -46.18 17.00 -14.34
CA HIS A 39 -46.57 18.07 -13.42
C HIS A 39 -47.73 17.64 -12.51
N THR A 40 -47.66 17.98 -11.22
CA THR A 40 -48.73 17.75 -10.23
C THR A 40 -49.81 18.83 -10.32
N PHE A 41 -50.98 18.57 -9.73
CA PHE A 41 -52.00 19.59 -9.54
C PHE A 41 -51.48 20.70 -8.60
N ASP A 42 -51.59 21.96 -9.02
CA ASP A 42 -51.24 23.12 -8.18
C ASP A 42 -52.53 23.79 -7.68
N SER A 43 -52.85 23.62 -6.40
CA SER A 43 -54.01 24.26 -5.77
C SER A 43 -53.87 25.78 -5.66
N ASN A 44 -52.64 26.29 -5.66
CA ASN A 44 -52.28 27.69 -5.49
C ASN A 44 -51.82 28.34 -6.80
N LEU A 45 -52.42 27.94 -7.92
CA LEU A 45 -52.06 28.36 -9.27
C LEU A 45 -52.00 29.89 -9.46
N LYS A 46 -52.76 30.66 -8.67
CA LYS A 46 -52.75 32.14 -8.70
C LYS A 46 -51.36 32.74 -8.49
N THR A 47 -50.53 32.09 -7.68
CA THR A 47 -49.16 32.52 -7.37
C THR A 47 -48.16 32.22 -8.50
N ARG A 48 -48.57 31.42 -9.50
CA ARG A 48 -47.71 30.91 -10.57
C ARG A 48 -47.92 31.61 -11.91
N PHE A 49 -48.87 32.54 -12.01
CA PHE A 49 -49.05 33.30 -13.24
C PHE A 49 -47.85 34.23 -13.46
N PRO A 50 -47.34 34.35 -14.71
CA PRO A 50 -46.20 35.20 -15.00
C PRO A 50 -46.49 36.65 -14.62
N SER A 51 -45.53 37.29 -13.93
CA SER A 51 -45.52 38.75 -13.72
C SER A 51 -45.31 39.48 -15.05
N ALA A 52 -45.70 40.76 -15.09
CA ALA A 52 -45.39 41.66 -16.21
C ALA A 52 -43.88 41.72 -16.52
N ASP A 53 -43.03 41.41 -15.54
CA ASP A 53 -41.57 41.48 -15.62
C ASP A 53 -40.92 40.27 -16.35
N GLY A 54 -41.71 39.31 -16.84
CA GLY A 54 -41.24 38.28 -17.77
C GLY A 54 -40.32 37.18 -17.19
N CYS A 55 -40.11 37.12 -15.88
CA CYS A 55 -39.20 36.13 -15.28
C CYS A 55 -39.89 34.77 -15.07
N GLY A 56 -39.46 33.74 -15.82
CA GLY A 56 -39.80 32.33 -15.60
C GLY A 56 -41.08 31.85 -16.27
N THR A 57 -41.07 31.67 -17.60
CA THR A 57 -42.18 31.01 -18.30
C THR A 57 -42.23 29.51 -17.98
N LEU A 58 -43.27 29.08 -17.27
CA LEU A 58 -43.59 27.67 -17.09
C LEU A 58 -43.87 27.01 -18.45
N SER A 59 -43.52 25.73 -18.57
CA SER A 59 -43.61 24.99 -19.83
C SER A 59 -45.05 24.83 -20.32
N GLU A 60 -45.23 24.65 -21.63
CA GLU A 60 -46.55 24.35 -22.22
C GLU A 60 -47.18 23.09 -21.58
N SER A 61 -46.36 22.08 -21.25
CA SER A 61 -46.79 20.87 -20.57
C SER A 61 -47.40 21.12 -19.18
N PHE A 62 -46.87 22.09 -18.43
CA PHE A 62 -47.41 22.50 -17.14
C PHE A 62 -48.83 23.06 -17.31
N TRP A 63 -49.01 24.03 -18.21
CA TRP A 63 -50.31 24.64 -18.46
C TRP A 63 -51.34 23.62 -18.97
N LYS A 64 -50.93 22.71 -19.87
CA LYS A 64 -51.76 21.59 -20.32
C LYS A 64 -52.19 20.69 -19.17
N ALA A 65 -51.30 20.39 -18.21
CA ALA A 65 -51.61 19.59 -17.03
C ALA A 65 -52.61 20.32 -16.11
N GLN A 66 -52.40 21.60 -15.82
CA GLN A 66 -53.31 22.38 -14.97
C GLN A 66 -54.71 22.52 -15.58
N CYS A 67 -54.81 22.71 -16.90
CA CYS A 67 -56.07 22.67 -17.62
C CYS A 67 -56.73 21.28 -17.53
N PHE A 68 -55.95 20.22 -17.73
CA PHE A 68 -56.43 18.84 -17.65
C PHE A 68 -57.07 18.52 -16.28
N PHE A 69 -56.37 18.81 -15.19
CA PHE A 69 -56.86 18.53 -13.83
C PHE A 69 -58.19 19.23 -13.51
N ARG A 70 -58.43 20.40 -14.09
CA ARG A 70 -59.65 21.22 -13.88
C ARG A 70 -60.74 20.99 -14.92
N GLY A 71 -60.54 20.06 -15.86
CA GLY A 71 -61.49 19.78 -16.94
C GLY A 71 -61.61 20.89 -17.99
N LEU A 72 -60.57 21.72 -18.15
CA LEU A 72 -60.52 22.79 -19.15
C LEU A 72 -59.92 22.28 -20.47
N LYS A 73 -60.24 22.96 -21.57
CA LYS A 73 -59.72 22.63 -22.91
C LYS A 73 -58.20 22.83 -22.95
N ARG A 74 -57.48 21.84 -23.51
CA ARG A 74 -56.00 21.74 -23.50
C ARG A 74 -55.33 22.17 -24.80
N THR A 75 -56.12 22.59 -25.78
CA THR A 75 -55.64 23.10 -27.08
C THR A 75 -55.67 24.63 -27.09
N GLY A 76 -54.81 25.22 -27.90
CA GLY A 76 -54.63 26.67 -27.99
C GLY A 76 -53.20 27.11 -27.66
N THR A 77 -52.94 28.41 -27.76
CA THR A 77 -51.66 29.00 -27.36
C THR A 77 -51.49 28.95 -25.83
N VAL A 78 -50.26 29.11 -25.34
CA VAL A 78 -49.98 29.19 -23.89
C VAL A 78 -50.79 30.30 -23.23
N TYR A 79 -50.92 31.47 -23.87
CA TYR A 79 -51.70 32.60 -23.37
C TYR A 79 -53.20 32.27 -23.26
N GLU A 80 -53.76 31.59 -24.25
CA GLU A 80 -55.17 31.14 -24.20
C GLU A 80 -55.42 30.12 -23.08
N MET A 81 -54.44 29.26 -22.77
CA MET A 81 -54.51 28.38 -21.59
C MET A 81 -54.43 29.16 -20.28
N ILE A 82 -53.49 30.11 -20.19
CA ILE A 82 -53.32 30.98 -19.02
C ILE A 82 -54.60 31.78 -18.75
N ASP A 83 -55.21 32.39 -19.76
CA ASP A 83 -56.42 33.21 -19.57
C ASP A 83 -57.62 32.37 -19.11
N ARG A 84 -57.77 31.15 -19.64
CA ARG A 84 -58.75 30.18 -19.13
C ARG A 84 -58.48 29.85 -17.66
N LEU A 85 -57.22 29.60 -17.31
CA LEU A 85 -56.83 29.32 -15.93
C LEU A 85 -56.92 30.54 -15.01
N ARG A 86 -56.80 31.77 -15.50
CA ARG A 86 -57.07 32.98 -14.70
C ARG A 86 -58.55 33.07 -14.32
N LYS A 87 -59.44 32.79 -15.29
CA LYS A 87 -60.89 32.80 -15.08
C LYS A 87 -61.35 31.63 -14.20
N ASP A 88 -60.88 30.43 -14.49
CA ASP A 88 -61.40 29.18 -13.92
C ASP A 88 -60.39 28.41 -13.04
N GLY A 89 -59.21 28.97 -12.74
CA GLY A 89 -58.14 28.29 -12.00
C GLY A 89 -58.48 27.99 -10.54
N HIS A 90 -59.52 28.62 -10.01
CA HIS A 90 -60.08 28.34 -8.69
C HIS A 90 -60.89 27.04 -8.66
N LYS A 91 -61.22 26.44 -9.81
CA LYS A 91 -61.91 25.14 -9.85
C LYS A 91 -61.03 24.07 -9.19
N PRO A 92 -61.62 23.19 -8.35
CA PRO A 92 -60.91 22.06 -7.80
C PRO A 92 -60.55 21.05 -8.89
N MET A 93 -59.73 20.06 -8.54
CA MET A 93 -59.48 18.92 -9.41
C MET A 93 -60.80 18.18 -9.74
N LEU A 94 -60.93 17.65 -10.96
CA LEU A 94 -62.11 16.88 -11.37
C LEU A 94 -62.41 15.75 -10.38
N PRO A 95 -63.66 15.54 -9.92
CA PRO A 95 -63.99 14.51 -8.95
C PRO A 95 -63.53 13.09 -9.33
N LYS A 96 -63.60 12.74 -10.63
CA LYS A 96 -63.11 11.46 -11.14
C LYS A 96 -61.59 11.29 -11.00
N LEU A 97 -60.82 12.38 -11.08
CA LEU A 97 -59.38 12.37 -10.87
C LEU A 97 -59.04 12.30 -9.38
N ILE A 98 -59.87 12.88 -8.49
CA ILE A 98 -59.71 12.74 -7.03
C ILE A 98 -59.86 11.26 -6.64
N VAL A 99 -60.93 10.60 -7.09
CA VAL A 99 -61.15 9.16 -6.82
C VAL A 99 -59.99 8.31 -7.36
N LEU A 100 -59.46 8.66 -8.54
CA LEU A 100 -58.31 7.95 -9.12
C LEU A 100 -57.02 8.21 -8.34
N GLU A 101 -56.76 9.44 -7.90
CA GLU A 101 -55.61 9.79 -7.07
C GLU A 101 -55.65 9.03 -5.74
N THR A 102 -56.79 8.99 -5.05
CA THR A 102 -56.96 8.21 -3.81
C THR A 102 -56.65 6.73 -4.05
N ALA A 103 -57.17 6.13 -5.13
CA ALA A 103 -56.89 4.73 -5.45
C ALA A 103 -55.41 4.47 -5.79
N MET A 104 -54.73 5.43 -6.43
CA MET A 104 -53.29 5.33 -6.71
C MET A 104 -52.45 5.55 -5.44
N ASP A 105 -52.88 6.42 -4.53
CA ASP A 105 -52.25 6.61 -3.23
C ASP A 105 -52.35 5.36 -2.36
N ASP A 106 -53.52 4.72 -2.29
CA ASP A 106 -53.71 3.46 -1.56
C ASP A 106 -52.78 2.36 -2.10
N ASP A 107 -52.71 2.17 -3.44
CA ASP A 107 -51.78 1.21 -4.07
C ASP A 107 -50.31 1.57 -3.77
N TYR A 108 -49.96 2.87 -3.80
CA TYR A 108 -48.60 3.31 -3.48
C TYR A 108 -48.24 3.03 -2.03
N ASN A 109 -49.14 3.33 -1.10
CA ASN A 109 -48.96 3.14 0.34
C ASN A 109 -48.81 1.65 0.68
N ILE A 110 -49.59 0.77 0.03
CA ILE A 110 -49.42 -0.69 0.18
C ILE A 110 -48.02 -1.12 -0.26
N ARG A 111 -47.56 -0.69 -1.46
CA ARG A 111 -46.20 -1.00 -1.94
C ARG A 111 -45.12 -0.45 -1.02
N TYR A 112 -45.35 0.74 -0.46
CA TYR A 112 -44.44 1.37 0.48
C TYR A 112 -44.29 0.58 1.77
N ILE A 113 -45.40 0.11 2.36
CA ILE A 113 -45.37 -0.74 3.55
C ILE A 113 -44.60 -2.03 3.27
N ILE A 114 -44.89 -2.71 2.15
CA ILE A 114 -44.20 -3.94 1.76
C ILE A 114 -42.69 -3.71 1.59
N ALA A 115 -42.30 -2.68 0.82
CA ALA A 115 -40.90 -2.36 0.59
C ALA A 115 -40.15 -2.01 1.89
N ARG A 116 -40.83 -1.36 2.84
CA ARG A 116 -40.28 -1.06 4.16
C ARG A 116 -40.05 -2.33 4.99
N GLU A 117 -41.00 -3.25 5.00
CA GLU A 117 -40.86 -4.53 5.71
C GLU A 117 -39.76 -5.41 5.12
N GLU A 118 -39.64 -5.46 3.78
CA GLU A 118 -38.56 -6.17 3.10
C GLU A 118 -37.19 -5.59 3.44
N LEU A 119 -37.05 -4.26 3.42
CA LEU A 119 -35.80 -3.60 3.77
C LEU A 119 -35.39 -3.85 5.23
N GLU A 120 -36.36 -3.85 6.16
CA GLU A 120 -36.08 -4.16 7.56
C GLU A 120 -35.65 -5.62 7.74
N LYS A 121 -36.28 -6.56 7.02
CA LYS A 121 -35.86 -7.98 6.99
C LYS A 121 -34.47 -8.15 6.40
N GLU A 122 -34.13 -7.45 5.32
CA GLU A 122 -32.78 -7.44 4.73
C GLU A 122 -31.75 -6.92 5.74
N LYS A 123 -32.07 -5.83 6.43
CA LYS A 123 -31.20 -5.24 7.46
C LYS A 123 -30.99 -6.20 8.63
N GLN A 124 -32.05 -6.79 9.17
CA GLN A 124 -31.96 -7.79 10.24
C GLN A 124 -31.14 -9.02 9.81
N LYS A 125 -31.33 -9.50 8.57
CA LYS A 125 -30.54 -10.60 8.02
C LYS A 125 -29.06 -10.22 7.92
N ALA A 126 -28.74 -9.02 7.40
CA ALA A 126 -27.37 -8.54 7.30
C ALA A 126 -26.71 -8.36 8.68
N GLU A 127 -27.45 -7.86 9.68
CA GLU A 127 -26.99 -7.75 11.06
C GLU A 127 -26.73 -9.14 11.67
N ALA A 128 -27.64 -10.10 11.46
CA ALA A 128 -27.48 -11.48 11.93
C ALA A 128 -26.31 -12.20 11.27
N GLU A 129 -26.09 -12.00 9.96
CA GLU A 129 -24.92 -12.51 9.24
C GLU A 129 -23.64 -11.87 9.78
N GLN A 130 -23.62 -10.55 9.98
CA GLN A 130 -22.48 -9.85 10.56
C GLN A 130 -22.16 -10.34 11.98
N GLU A 131 -23.18 -10.59 12.79
CA GLU A 131 -23.05 -11.14 14.13
C GLU A 131 -22.55 -12.59 14.10
N SER A 132 -23.06 -13.41 13.19
CA SER A 132 -22.58 -14.78 12.97
C SER A 132 -21.10 -14.79 12.58
N ARG A 133 -20.70 -13.95 11.63
CA ARG A 133 -19.28 -13.80 11.24
C ARG A 133 -18.42 -13.32 12.39
N TRP A 134 -18.91 -12.35 13.17
CA TRP A 134 -18.22 -11.88 14.36
C TRP A 134 -17.97 -13.02 15.35
N ASN A 135 -18.96 -13.86 15.63
CA ASN A 135 -18.84 -14.92 16.64
C ASN A 135 -18.08 -16.15 16.15
N ASN A 136 -18.15 -16.48 14.86
CA ASN A 136 -17.70 -17.77 14.33
C ASN A 136 -16.47 -17.69 13.43
N GLU A 137 -16.24 -16.57 12.72
CA GLU A 137 -15.19 -16.48 11.69
C GLU A 137 -13.98 -15.64 12.13
N LEU A 138 -14.21 -14.57 12.90
CA LEU A 138 -13.17 -13.60 13.22
C LEU A 138 -12.35 -14.01 14.44
N ASP A 139 -11.03 -13.94 14.32
CA ASP A 139 -10.13 -14.07 15.47
C ASP A 139 -10.15 -12.79 16.35
N ASP A 140 -9.52 -12.86 17.52
CA ASP A 140 -9.47 -11.74 18.47
C ASP A 140 -8.83 -10.47 17.87
N LEU A 141 -7.82 -10.63 17.02
CA LEU A 141 -7.12 -9.50 16.41
C LEU A 141 -7.98 -8.84 15.32
N GLU A 142 -8.68 -9.65 14.52
CA GLU A 142 -9.62 -9.17 13.51
C GLU A 142 -10.83 -8.48 14.14
N LYS A 143 -11.38 -9.05 15.23
CA LYS A 143 -12.44 -8.41 16.03
C LYS A 143 -11.99 -7.05 16.55
N ALA A 144 -10.81 -6.98 17.18
CA ALA A 144 -10.25 -5.74 17.70
C ALA A 144 -10.06 -4.68 16.61
N ARG A 145 -9.66 -5.08 15.39
CA ARG A 145 -9.51 -4.17 14.25
C ARG A 145 -10.84 -3.67 13.69
N LYS A 146 -11.87 -4.53 13.65
CA LYS A 146 -13.15 -4.20 13.01
C LYS A 146 -14.05 -3.36 13.91
N ASN A 147 -14.09 -3.66 15.21
CA ASN A 147 -14.86 -2.89 16.19
C ASN A 147 -14.21 -3.01 17.59
N PRO A 148 -13.25 -2.13 17.92
CA PRO A 148 -12.55 -2.13 19.21
C PRO A 148 -13.48 -2.15 20.43
N GLU A 149 -14.56 -1.38 20.39
CA GLU A 149 -15.49 -1.25 21.52
C GLU A 149 -16.27 -2.54 21.75
N LYS A 150 -16.83 -3.15 20.68
CA LYS A 150 -17.54 -4.43 20.79
C LYS A 150 -16.60 -5.54 21.28
N PHE A 151 -15.39 -5.59 20.73
CA PHE A 151 -14.38 -6.56 21.14
C PHE A 151 -14.01 -6.43 22.63
N LEU A 152 -13.73 -5.21 23.10
CA LEU A 152 -13.40 -5.00 24.51
C LEU A 152 -14.58 -5.28 25.44
N LYS A 153 -15.82 -5.00 25.05
CA LYS A 153 -17.01 -5.39 25.82
C LYS A 153 -17.15 -6.91 25.96
N GLU A 154 -16.83 -7.66 24.90
CA GLU A 154 -16.82 -9.14 24.91
C GLU A 154 -15.75 -9.69 25.85
N LYS A 155 -14.55 -9.10 25.87
CA LYS A 155 -13.43 -9.52 26.73
C LYS A 155 -13.55 -9.05 28.18
N PHE A 156 -14.29 -7.96 28.43
CA PHE A 156 -14.43 -7.34 29.74
C PHE A 156 -15.91 -7.13 30.13
N PRO A 157 -16.74 -8.18 30.21
CA PRO A 157 -18.17 -8.03 30.47
C PRO A 157 -18.45 -7.39 31.84
N THR A 158 -19.42 -6.48 31.91
CA THR A 158 -19.67 -5.60 33.06
C THR A 158 -19.93 -6.34 34.39
N PHE A 159 -20.45 -7.56 34.34
CA PHE A 159 -20.92 -8.34 35.50
C PHE A 159 -20.08 -9.58 35.77
N LEU A 160 -18.76 -9.43 35.92
CA LEU A 160 -17.93 -10.53 36.41
C LEU A 160 -17.58 -10.30 37.89
N ASP A 161 -18.08 -11.22 38.72
CA ASP A 161 -17.66 -11.46 40.11
C ASP A 161 -16.27 -12.13 40.20
N SER A 162 -15.60 -12.36 39.07
CA SER A 162 -14.29 -13.01 39.10
C SER A 162 -13.19 -12.02 39.44
N GLU A 163 -12.46 -12.31 40.51
CA GLU A 163 -11.18 -11.68 40.88
C GLU A 163 -10.07 -11.89 39.82
N GLN A 164 -10.39 -12.51 38.67
CA GLN A 164 -9.41 -12.72 37.62
C GLN A 164 -9.08 -11.39 36.94
N GLU A 165 -7.81 -10.99 37.08
CA GLU A 165 -7.20 -9.89 36.33
C GLU A 165 -7.11 -10.26 34.84
N ASN A 166 -8.24 -10.18 34.14
CA ASN A 166 -8.26 -10.34 32.70
C ASN A 166 -7.42 -9.21 32.08
N VAL A 167 -6.49 -9.59 31.22
CA VAL A 167 -5.66 -8.67 30.46
C VAL A 167 -5.63 -9.17 29.03
N VAL A 168 -5.93 -8.28 28.08
CA VAL A 168 -5.84 -8.56 26.65
C VAL A 168 -4.57 -7.89 26.11
N PHE A 169 -3.75 -8.69 25.43
CA PHE A 169 -2.58 -8.22 24.69
C PHE A 169 -2.83 -8.37 23.19
N MET A 170 -2.50 -7.35 22.41
CA MET A 170 -2.64 -7.39 20.96
C MET A 170 -1.56 -6.56 20.26
N THR A 171 -1.23 -6.96 19.03
CA THR A 171 -0.32 -6.24 18.13
C THR A 171 -1.12 -5.58 17.01
N ILE A 172 -1.24 -4.26 17.03
CA ILE A 172 -2.10 -3.49 16.14
C ILE A 172 -1.30 -2.49 15.30
N ASP A 173 -1.90 -2.00 14.23
CA ASP A 173 -1.35 -0.86 13.51
C ASP A 173 -1.49 0.42 14.36
N SER A 174 -0.51 1.30 14.27
CA SER A 174 -0.40 2.57 14.97
C SER A 174 -1.60 3.48 14.72
N SER A 175 -2.19 3.39 13.51
CA SER A 175 -3.43 4.09 13.15
C SER A 175 -4.63 3.70 14.00
N LEU A 176 -4.68 2.47 14.54
CA LEU A 176 -5.79 1.96 15.34
C LEU A 176 -5.62 2.20 16.85
N VAL A 177 -4.45 2.65 17.30
CA VAL A 177 -4.17 2.85 18.74
C VAL A 177 -5.12 3.87 19.36
N ALA A 178 -5.42 4.97 18.63
CA ALA A 178 -6.32 6.01 19.12
C ALA A 178 -7.75 5.49 19.33
N GLU A 179 -8.23 4.62 18.44
CA GLU A 179 -9.57 4.02 18.53
C GLU A 179 -9.66 3.03 19.69
N ILE A 180 -8.66 2.16 19.85
CA ILE A 180 -8.63 1.19 20.95
C ILE A 180 -8.48 1.91 22.29
N ARG A 181 -7.64 2.95 22.38
CA ARG A 181 -7.54 3.82 23.55
C ARG A 181 -8.89 4.42 23.91
N LYS A 182 -9.58 5.01 22.93
CA LYS A 182 -10.90 5.63 23.14
C LYS A 182 -11.90 4.59 23.65
N ALA A 183 -11.95 3.41 23.05
CA ALA A 183 -12.82 2.32 23.46
C ALA A 183 -12.51 1.84 24.88
N ALA A 184 -11.23 1.60 25.20
CA ALA A 184 -10.79 1.20 26.54
C ALA A 184 -11.21 2.23 27.61
N LEU A 185 -10.94 3.51 27.37
CA LEU A 185 -11.32 4.59 28.29
C LEU A 185 -12.83 4.70 28.47
N SER A 186 -13.62 4.52 27.40
CA SER A 186 -15.08 4.55 27.48
C SER A 186 -15.68 3.41 28.32
N LEU A 187 -14.91 2.33 28.50
CA LEU A 187 -15.26 1.16 29.31
C LEU A 187 -14.63 1.21 30.71
N GLY A 188 -13.92 2.28 31.07
CA GLY A 188 -13.20 2.38 32.35
C GLY A 188 -12.00 1.42 32.46
N LEU A 189 -11.45 0.98 31.33
CA LEU A 189 -10.29 0.09 31.30
C LEU A 189 -8.98 0.89 31.28
N THR A 190 -7.95 0.31 31.87
CA THR A 190 -6.57 0.80 31.78
C THR A 190 -5.91 0.21 30.54
N TYR A 191 -5.03 0.98 29.90
CA TYR A 191 -4.24 0.48 28.78
C TYR A 191 -2.80 1.01 28.86
N LYS A 192 -1.86 0.23 28.32
CA LYS A 192 -0.48 0.66 28.06
C LYS A 192 -0.05 0.21 26.67
N SER A 193 0.75 1.03 26.01
CA SER A 193 1.25 0.76 24.66
C SER A 193 2.76 0.76 24.63
N LEU A 194 3.34 -0.12 23.83
CA LEU A 194 4.77 -0.26 23.61
C LEU A 194 5.05 -0.40 22.11
N GLU A 195 6.03 0.33 21.60
CA GLU A 195 6.45 0.20 20.21
C GLU A 195 7.05 -1.19 19.96
N VAL A 196 6.61 -1.82 18.87
CA VAL A 196 7.09 -3.14 18.47
C VAL A 196 8.54 -3.06 18.03
N SER A 197 9.32 -4.05 18.46
CA SER A 197 10.70 -4.25 18.04
C SER A 197 10.80 -5.18 16.86
N LYS A 198 11.89 -5.06 16.10
CA LYS A 198 12.33 -6.10 15.15
C LYS A 198 12.65 -7.46 15.80
N PHE A 199 12.76 -7.49 17.12
CA PHE A 199 13.04 -8.68 17.92
C PHE A 199 11.78 -9.32 18.51
N ASP A 200 10.59 -8.77 18.26
CA ASP A 200 9.33 -9.33 18.74
C ASP A 200 8.84 -10.43 17.78
N GLU A 201 8.28 -11.51 18.32
CA GLU A 201 7.73 -12.62 17.54
C GLU A 201 6.22 -12.41 17.23
N PRO A 202 5.76 -12.71 16.00
CA PRO A 202 6.55 -13.10 14.83
C PRO A 202 7.09 -11.88 14.05
N PRO A 203 8.33 -11.94 13.51
CA PRO A 203 8.85 -10.94 12.59
C PRO A 203 8.24 -11.18 11.20
N ARG A 204 6.94 -10.90 11.03
CA ARG A 204 6.23 -11.12 9.76
C ARG A 204 5.40 -9.91 9.35
N ARG A 205 6.08 -8.83 8.99
CA ARG A 205 5.72 -7.87 7.91
C ARG A 205 6.83 -6.82 7.78
N ARG A 206 7.11 -6.37 6.55
CA ARG A 206 8.20 -5.42 6.23
C ARG A 206 7.94 -4.01 6.78
N ASP A 207 6.71 -3.71 7.22
CA ASP A 207 6.31 -2.43 7.82
C ASP A 207 6.20 -2.52 9.35
N LEU A 208 7.30 -2.92 10.02
CA LEU A 208 7.35 -2.91 11.49
C LEU A 208 7.19 -1.51 12.07
N CYS A 209 7.46 -0.46 11.29
CA CYS A 209 7.38 0.93 11.73
C CYS A 209 5.97 1.42 12.06
N SER A 210 4.92 0.65 11.77
CA SER A 210 3.55 0.99 12.14
C SER A 210 2.96 0.07 13.21
N LEU A 211 3.67 -0.94 13.75
CA LEU A 211 3.06 -1.84 14.72
C LEU A 211 3.29 -1.39 16.17
N ILE A 212 2.24 -1.46 16.97
CA ILE A 212 2.23 -1.12 18.40
C ILE A 212 1.64 -2.30 19.18
N HIS A 213 2.36 -2.73 20.21
CA HIS A 213 1.85 -3.62 21.24
C HIS A 213 0.97 -2.82 22.19
N ILE A 214 -0.26 -3.27 22.41
CA ILE A 214 -1.15 -2.67 23.39
C ILE A 214 -1.67 -3.74 24.33
N THR A 215 -1.64 -3.40 25.62
CA THR A 215 -2.15 -4.21 26.71
C THR A 215 -3.32 -3.44 27.32
N VAL A 216 -4.48 -4.07 27.44
CA VAL A 216 -5.71 -3.49 28.01
C VAL A 216 -6.19 -4.39 29.14
N GLY A 217 -6.63 -3.81 30.26
CA GLY A 217 -7.09 -4.56 31.43
C GLY A 217 -7.86 -3.68 32.40
N ARG A 218 -8.48 -4.28 33.43
CA ARG A 218 -9.23 -3.54 34.46
C ARG A 218 -8.33 -2.86 35.49
N SER A 219 -7.25 -3.52 35.84
CA SER A 219 -6.30 -3.14 36.89
C SER A 219 -5.02 -2.63 36.23
N GLU A 220 -4.51 -1.48 36.69
CA GLU A 220 -3.21 -0.97 36.25
C GLU A 220 -2.07 -1.94 36.60
N PRO A 221 -1.99 -2.52 37.82
CA PRO A 221 -1.03 -3.57 38.14
C PRO A 221 -1.05 -4.75 37.15
N ALA A 222 -2.22 -5.24 36.77
CA ALA A 222 -2.35 -6.35 35.82
C ALA A 222 -1.76 -6.02 34.45
N VAL A 223 -2.09 -4.82 33.94
CA VAL A 223 -1.59 -4.31 32.66
C VAL A 223 -0.08 -4.14 32.70
N GLU A 224 0.46 -3.60 33.79
CA GLU A 224 1.90 -3.41 33.98
C GLU A 224 2.65 -4.74 34.07
N ASN A 225 2.16 -5.69 34.88
CA ASN A 225 2.75 -7.01 35.01
C ASN A 225 2.83 -7.72 33.66
N LYS A 226 1.74 -7.67 32.87
CA LYS A 226 1.72 -8.27 31.54
C LYS A 226 2.71 -7.59 30.58
N LEU A 227 2.82 -6.26 30.66
CA LEU A 227 3.79 -5.51 29.87
C LEU A 227 5.24 -5.84 30.27
N GLN A 228 5.50 -6.03 31.56
CA GLN A 228 6.80 -6.45 32.08
C GLN A 228 7.18 -7.84 31.60
N ASP A 229 6.24 -8.79 31.57
CA ASP A 229 6.46 -10.13 30.99
C ASP A 229 6.90 -10.04 29.52
N ILE A 230 6.23 -9.19 28.74
CA ILE A 230 6.56 -8.96 27.32
C ILE A 230 7.96 -8.35 27.20
N HIS A 231 8.30 -7.37 28.04
CA HIS A 231 9.64 -6.80 28.10
C HIS A 231 10.71 -7.85 28.45
N GLN A 232 10.42 -8.77 29.37
CA GLN A 232 11.34 -9.83 29.74
C GLN A 232 11.56 -10.83 28.60
N ILE A 233 10.48 -11.25 27.92
CA ILE A 233 10.56 -12.12 26.73
C ILE A 233 11.37 -11.43 25.64
N ARG A 234 11.07 -10.16 25.33
CA ARG A 234 11.83 -9.33 24.38
C ARG A 234 13.29 -9.21 24.76
N GLY A 235 13.59 -8.99 26.04
CA GLY A 235 14.96 -8.92 26.56
C GLY A 235 15.74 -10.21 26.31
N LYS A 236 15.12 -11.37 26.57
CA LYS A 236 15.71 -12.70 26.29
C LYS A 236 15.92 -12.91 24.78
N ALA A 237 14.97 -12.51 23.95
CA ALA A 237 15.09 -12.62 22.49
C ALA A 237 16.21 -11.73 21.93
N ILE A 238 16.32 -10.48 22.42
CA ILE A 238 17.41 -9.56 22.07
C ILE A 238 18.76 -10.13 22.49
N GLN A 239 18.85 -10.67 23.71
CA GLN A 239 20.10 -11.26 24.20
C GLN A 239 20.52 -12.45 23.35
N LYS A 240 19.60 -13.38 23.06
CA LYS A 240 19.85 -14.52 22.16
C LYS A 240 20.27 -14.07 20.76
N ALA A 241 19.66 -13.01 20.22
CA ALA A 241 20.04 -12.47 18.93
C ALA A 241 21.45 -11.84 18.96
N ARG A 242 21.80 -11.12 20.02
CA ARG A 242 23.15 -10.56 20.21
C ARG A 242 24.21 -11.65 20.34
N GLU A 243 23.94 -12.71 21.10
CA GLU A 243 24.83 -13.86 21.24
C GLU A 243 25.01 -14.58 19.90
N ALA A 244 23.93 -14.80 19.14
CA ALA A 244 24.02 -15.38 17.80
C ALA A 244 24.83 -14.50 16.84
N MET A 245 24.65 -13.18 16.89
CA MET A 245 25.45 -12.23 16.10
C MET A 245 26.93 -12.27 16.49
N LYS A 246 27.24 -12.30 17.78
CA LYS A 246 28.61 -12.41 18.27
C LYS A 246 29.25 -13.72 17.81
N ASN A 247 28.58 -14.85 18.01
CA ASN A 247 29.07 -16.16 17.57
C ASN A 247 29.30 -16.20 16.05
N ALA A 248 28.40 -15.60 15.25
CA ALA A 248 28.60 -15.49 13.81
C ALA A 248 29.84 -14.63 13.47
N GLN A 249 30.05 -13.52 14.18
CA GLN A 249 31.23 -12.67 14.00
C GLN A 249 32.53 -13.39 14.37
N ASP A 250 32.51 -14.20 15.43
CA ASP A 250 33.66 -15.00 15.85
C ASP A 250 34.01 -16.04 14.77
N VAL A 251 33.01 -16.73 14.20
CA VAL A 251 33.20 -17.67 13.08
C VAL A 251 33.73 -16.97 11.82
N ILE A 252 33.22 -15.78 11.50
CA ILE A 252 33.70 -14.97 10.37
C ILE A 252 35.16 -14.55 10.57
N SER A 253 35.52 -14.16 11.79
CA SER A 253 36.88 -13.74 12.13
C SER A 253 37.86 -14.91 12.06
N GLU A 254 37.48 -16.08 12.57
CA GLU A 254 38.28 -17.31 12.46
C GLU A 254 38.50 -17.72 11.00
N ALA A 255 37.45 -17.70 10.18
CA ALA A 255 37.56 -17.99 8.74
C ALA A 255 38.45 -16.98 8.00
N HIS A 256 38.40 -15.70 8.39
CA HIS A 256 39.28 -14.68 7.85
C HIS A 256 40.75 -14.92 8.23
N ASP A 257 41.04 -15.29 9.47
CA ASP A 257 42.39 -15.65 9.93
C ASP A 257 42.94 -16.88 9.20
N ASP A 258 42.10 -17.87 8.87
CA ASP A 258 42.45 -19.01 8.02
C ASP A 258 42.84 -18.59 6.60
N VAL A 259 42.09 -17.64 6.01
CA VAL A 259 42.41 -17.08 4.70
C VAL A 259 43.75 -16.33 4.76
N ILE A 260 44.00 -15.51 5.79
CA ILE A 260 45.27 -14.80 5.96
C ILE A 260 46.43 -15.81 6.08
N ARG A 261 46.27 -16.86 6.90
CA ARG A 261 47.30 -17.89 7.09
C ARG A 261 47.62 -18.64 5.80
N SER A 262 46.60 -19.00 5.03
CA SER A 262 46.77 -19.72 3.76
C SER A 262 47.24 -18.85 2.58
N SER A 263 47.26 -17.52 2.76
CA SER A 263 47.64 -16.55 1.72
C SER A 263 49.04 -15.95 1.92
N ARG A 264 49.79 -16.34 2.97
CA ARG A 264 51.12 -15.78 3.27
C ARG A 264 52.13 -15.89 2.13
N ASP A 265 52.00 -16.91 1.30
CA ASP A 265 52.91 -17.18 0.17
C ASP A 265 52.30 -16.82 -1.20
N LYS A 266 51.09 -16.22 -1.21
CA LYS A 266 50.33 -15.96 -2.43
C LYS A 266 50.38 -14.49 -2.80
N ASN A 267 50.39 -14.22 -4.09
CA ASN A 267 50.18 -12.89 -4.63
C ASN A 267 48.77 -12.40 -4.30
N TRP A 268 48.58 -11.08 -4.33
CA TRP A 268 47.31 -10.40 -4.10
C TRP A 268 46.16 -11.06 -4.90
N ASP A 269 45.25 -11.73 -4.20
CA ASP A 269 44.13 -12.47 -4.78
C ASP A 269 42.82 -12.10 -4.09
N VAL A 270 41.96 -11.43 -4.83
CA VAL A 270 40.65 -10.95 -4.34
C VAL A 270 39.50 -11.91 -4.67
N THR A 271 39.77 -13.00 -5.39
CA THR A 271 38.75 -14.03 -5.69
C THR A 271 38.45 -14.84 -4.45
N GLY A 272 37.18 -15.18 -4.22
CA GLY A 272 36.81 -15.85 -2.98
C GLY A 272 35.40 -15.56 -2.49
N ASP A 273 35.10 -16.11 -1.33
CA ASP A 273 33.89 -15.83 -0.58
C ASP A 273 34.19 -14.70 0.42
N TRP A 274 33.31 -13.71 0.44
CA TRP A 274 33.42 -12.53 1.28
C TRP A 274 32.18 -12.41 2.15
N HIS A 275 32.39 -12.10 3.42
CA HIS A 275 31.33 -11.62 4.30
C HIS A 275 31.24 -10.10 4.16
N ILE A 276 30.05 -9.58 3.87
CA ILE A 276 29.80 -8.15 3.67
C ILE A 276 28.99 -7.61 4.84
N SER A 277 29.54 -6.61 5.52
CA SER A 277 28.83 -5.85 6.54
C SER A 277 28.33 -4.53 5.98
N CYS A 278 27.03 -4.32 6.11
CA CYS A 278 26.35 -3.11 5.68
C CYS A 278 25.20 -2.86 6.65
N LEU A 279 25.42 -1.97 7.62
CA LEU A 279 24.48 -1.66 8.71
C LEU A 279 23.05 -1.43 8.19
N GLU A 280 22.96 -0.73 7.08
CA GLU A 280 21.76 -0.32 6.37
C GLU A 280 20.99 -1.49 5.76
N MET A 281 21.68 -2.46 5.16
CA MET A 281 21.08 -3.69 4.65
C MET A 281 20.76 -4.68 5.77
N GLU A 282 21.65 -4.83 6.74
CA GLU A 282 21.47 -5.69 7.91
C GLU A 282 20.24 -5.30 8.73
N ARG A 283 20.00 -3.98 8.88
CA ARG A 283 18.79 -3.43 9.51
C ARG A 283 17.50 -3.89 8.82
N ARG A 284 17.51 -4.08 7.50
CA ARG A 284 16.31 -4.38 6.71
C ARG A 284 16.11 -5.85 6.41
N TRP A 285 17.19 -6.58 6.13
CA TRP A 285 17.12 -7.93 5.60
C TRP A 285 17.38 -9.01 6.65
N SER A 286 17.86 -8.62 7.84
CA SER A 286 18.11 -9.52 8.98
C SER A 286 18.92 -10.78 8.64
N THR A 287 19.62 -10.77 7.51
CA THR A 287 20.35 -11.91 6.95
C THR A 287 21.73 -11.43 6.52
N PRO A 288 22.78 -12.23 6.77
CA PRO A 288 24.13 -11.91 6.31
C PRO A 288 24.15 -11.73 4.80
N LEU A 289 24.88 -10.71 4.34
CA LEU A 289 25.18 -10.53 2.93
C LEU A 289 26.55 -11.14 2.65
N THR A 290 26.64 -12.01 1.66
CA THR A 290 27.92 -12.50 1.17
C THR A 290 28.16 -11.98 -0.24
N LEU A 291 29.43 -11.78 -0.58
CA LEU A 291 29.87 -11.46 -1.92
C LEU A 291 30.82 -12.56 -2.37
N LYS A 292 30.56 -13.16 -3.53
CA LYS A 292 31.47 -14.14 -4.11
C LYS A 292 32.14 -13.54 -5.32
N ILE A 293 33.46 -13.40 -5.31
CA ILE A 293 34.23 -12.78 -6.40
C ILE A 293 34.93 -13.87 -7.21
N TYR A 294 34.81 -13.78 -8.53
CA TYR A 294 35.42 -14.68 -9.50
C TYR A 294 36.31 -13.90 -10.46
N SER A 295 37.26 -14.60 -11.06
CA SER A 295 38.02 -14.10 -12.20
C SER A 295 38.09 -15.15 -13.30
N GLN A 296 38.03 -14.71 -14.55
CA GLN A 296 38.19 -15.55 -15.73
C GLN A 296 39.22 -14.90 -16.66
N GLU A 297 40.10 -15.74 -17.22
CA GLU A 297 41.05 -15.34 -18.24
C GLU A 297 40.67 -16.02 -19.55
N SER A 298 40.44 -15.23 -20.61
CA SER A 298 40.09 -15.70 -21.95
C SER A 298 40.80 -14.82 -22.98
N ASP A 299 41.48 -15.43 -23.95
CA ASP A 299 42.20 -14.73 -25.04
C ASP A 299 43.17 -13.63 -24.56
N GLY A 300 43.82 -13.83 -23.42
CA GLY A 300 44.75 -12.85 -22.81
C GLY A 300 44.06 -11.63 -22.19
N GLN A 301 42.73 -11.61 -22.18
CA GLN A 301 41.90 -10.69 -21.41
C GLN A 301 41.49 -11.33 -20.09
N PHE A 302 41.36 -10.50 -19.07
CA PHE A 302 40.92 -10.88 -17.75
C PHE A 302 39.65 -10.10 -17.41
N GLN A 303 38.67 -10.83 -16.88
CA GLN A 303 37.40 -10.29 -16.44
C GLN A 303 37.15 -10.70 -15.00
N MET A 304 36.53 -9.80 -14.24
CA MET A 304 36.14 -10.06 -12.86
C MET A 304 34.65 -9.87 -12.66
N PHE A 305 34.11 -10.74 -11.84
CA PHE A 305 32.69 -10.78 -11.53
C PHE A 305 32.48 -10.96 -10.05
N GLY A 306 31.32 -10.57 -9.57
CA GLY A 306 30.90 -10.94 -8.23
C GLY A 306 29.41 -11.14 -8.11
N GLU A 307 29.00 -11.88 -7.08
CA GLU A 307 27.61 -12.17 -6.78
C GLU A 307 27.31 -11.84 -5.33
N PHE A 308 26.36 -10.94 -5.11
CA PHE A 308 25.80 -10.69 -3.79
C PHE A 308 24.72 -11.74 -3.50
N ILE A 309 24.88 -12.48 -2.40
CA ILE A 309 23.99 -13.57 -1.99
C ILE A 309 23.47 -13.26 -0.58
N SER A 310 22.16 -13.43 -0.37
CA SER A 310 21.50 -13.27 0.94
C SER A 310 20.45 -14.36 1.12
N ALA A 311 20.60 -15.16 2.18
CA ALA A 311 19.71 -16.28 2.52
C ALA A 311 19.43 -17.26 1.36
N GLY A 312 20.45 -17.55 0.54
CA GLY A 312 20.33 -18.46 -0.61
C GLY A 312 19.74 -17.84 -1.87
N TYR A 313 19.36 -16.56 -1.84
CA TYR A 313 18.88 -15.83 -3.01
C TYR A 313 19.98 -14.95 -3.60
N ARG A 314 20.18 -15.03 -4.92
CA ARG A 314 21.04 -14.12 -5.66
C ARG A 314 20.40 -12.74 -5.67
N ARG A 315 21.06 -11.75 -5.08
CA ARG A 315 20.57 -10.37 -4.96
C ARG A 315 21.09 -9.47 -6.06
N GLY A 316 22.22 -9.82 -6.65
CA GLY A 316 22.70 -9.16 -7.85
C GLY A 316 24.11 -9.56 -8.22
N LYS A 317 24.45 -9.26 -9.47
CA LYS A 317 25.77 -9.49 -10.04
C LYS A 317 26.52 -8.19 -10.18
N ILE A 318 27.84 -8.26 -10.06
CA ILE A 318 28.74 -7.14 -10.29
C ILE A 318 29.77 -7.47 -11.36
N THR A 319 30.08 -6.48 -12.19
CA THR A 319 31.19 -6.54 -13.16
C THR A 319 32.15 -5.41 -12.85
N PHE A 320 33.43 -5.74 -12.75
CA PHE A 320 34.46 -4.78 -12.37
C PHE A 320 35.02 -4.06 -13.60
N LYS A 321 35.27 -2.76 -13.44
CA LYS A 321 35.94 -1.89 -14.40
C LYS A 321 37.16 -1.26 -13.73
N LYS A 322 38.30 -1.34 -14.41
CA LYS A 322 39.53 -0.68 -13.94
C LYS A 322 39.29 0.81 -13.78
N ASN A 323 39.77 1.38 -12.67
CA ASN A 323 39.71 2.81 -12.47
C ASN A 323 40.78 3.48 -13.34
N GLU A 324 40.36 4.11 -14.44
CA GLU A 324 41.26 4.88 -15.28
C GLU A 324 41.61 6.17 -14.53
N LYS A 325 42.88 6.33 -14.15
CA LYS A 325 43.38 7.62 -13.68
C LYS A 325 43.14 8.60 -14.83
N LYS A 326 42.15 9.49 -14.70
CA LYS A 326 41.92 10.57 -15.65
C LYS A 326 43.28 11.24 -15.86
N LYS A 327 43.82 11.13 -17.09
CA LYS A 327 44.98 11.93 -17.45
C LYS A 327 44.55 13.37 -17.22
N LYS A 328 45.31 14.08 -16.40
CA LYS A 328 45.07 15.47 -16.06
C LYS A 328 45.52 16.30 -17.26
N ASP A 329 44.88 16.06 -18.40
CA ASP A 329 45.09 16.84 -19.60
C ASP A 329 44.45 18.19 -19.28
N GLY A 330 45.32 19.16 -19.01
CA GLY A 330 44.91 20.50 -18.63
C GLY A 330 44.04 21.05 -19.74
N ASN A 331 42.87 21.57 -19.34
CA ASN A 331 41.95 22.34 -20.17
C ASN A 331 40.79 21.57 -20.83
N ASP A 332 40.05 20.78 -20.05
CA ASP A 332 38.65 20.50 -20.38
C ASP A 332 37.81 20.45 -19.10
N ASP A 333 36.71 21.20 -19.08
CA ASP A 333 35.79 21.41 -17.93
C ASP A 333 34.94 20.16 -17.59
N ASP A 334 35.49 18.95 -17.80
CA ASP A 334 34.75 17.70 -17.73
C ASP A 334 34.99 16.89 -16.44
N ILE A 335 34.10 17.20 -15.49
CA ILE A 335 33.34 16.25 -14.66
C ILE A 335 34.18 15.45 -13.67
N GLU A 336 34.44 16.08 -12.53
CA GLU A 336 34.76 15.39 -11.28
C GLU A 336 33.55 14.55 -10.85
N CYS A 337 33.64 13.22 -10.97
CA CYS A 337 32.58 12.29 -10.61
C CYS A 337 32.44 12.09 -9.07
N THR A 338 33.14 12.91 -8.28
CA THR A 338 33.15 12.91 -6.81
C THR A 338 32.22 13.97 -6.21
N ARG A 339 31.66 14.90 -7.00
CA ARG A 339 30.66 15.86 -6.49
C ARG A 339 29.24 15.33 -6.67
N LEU A 340 28.57 15.14 -5.52
CA LEU A 340 27.15 14.77 -5.28
C LEU A 340 26.06 15.49 -6.11
N LYS A 341 26.41 16.40 -7.03
CA LYS A 341 25.47 17.10 -7.92
C LYS A 341 25.75 16.88 -9.42
N ALA A 342 26.72 16.04 -9.79
CA ALA A 342 26.98 15.71 -11.17
C ALA A 342 25.76 14.99 -11.77
N LYS A 343 25.18 15.58 -12.82
CA LYS A 343 24.06 15.00 -13.58
C LYS A 343 24.40 13.55 -13.91
N ARG A 344 23.45 12.65 -13.65
CA ARG A 344 23.47 11.21 -13.92
C ARG A 344 24.03 10.93 -15.32
N LEU A 345 25.34 10.68 -15.41
CA LEU A 345 25.95 10.30 -16.68
C LEU A 345 25.55 8.84 -16.93
N TRP A 346 24.53 8.68 -17.76
CA TRP A 346 24.18 7.40 -18.38
C TRP A 346 25.41 6.86 -19.11
N CYS A 347 26.12 5.97 -18.45
CA CYS A 347 27.34 5.45 -19.01
C CYS A 347 26.96 4.29 -19.94
N LYS A 348 26.75 4.58 -21.23
CA LYS A 348 26.62 3.57 -22.31
C LYS A 348 27.97 2.86 -22.56
N SER A 349 28.67 2.45 -21.50
CA SER A 349 29.91 1.69 -21.65
C SER A 349 29.56 0.36 -22.28
N ARG A 350 30.20 0.09 -23.42
CA ARG A 350 30.15 -1.19 -24.11
C ARG A 350 30.80 -2.29 -23.24
N PRO A 351 30.44 -3.58 -23.43
CA PRO A 351 30.98 -4.69 -22.66
C PRO A 351 32.52 -4.72 -22.58
N GLU A 352 33.19 -4.27 -23.63
CA GLU A 352 34.67 -4.24 -23.72
C GLU A 352 35.30 -3.32 -22.67
N ALA A 353 34.54 -2.38 -22.08
CA ALA A 353 35.02 -1.53 -20.99
C ALA A 353 35.18 -2.28 -19.65
N PHE A 354 34.76 -3.56 -19.59
CA PHE A 354 34.88 -4.45 -18.43
C PHE A 354 35.90 -5.56 -18.64
N SER A 355 36.51 -5.63 -19.82
CA SER A 355 37.64 -6.50 -20.11
C SER A 355 38.94 -5.72 -19.98
N PHE A 356 39.94 -6.33 -19.34
CA PHE A 356 41.24 -5.68 -19.15
C PHE A 356 42.38 -6.66 -19.41
N PRO A 357 43.60 -6.18 -19.74
CA PRO A 357 44.75 -7.04 -19.97
C PRO A 357 45.01 -7.96 -18.76
N ALA A 358 45.43 -9.21 -18.98
CA ALA A 358 45.69 -10.17 -17.89
C ALA A 358 46.64 -9.68 -16.77
N ARG A 359 47.51 -8.71 -17.09
CA ARG A 359 48.41 -8.05 -16.12
C ARG A 359 47.74 -7.04 -15.20
N ASP A 360 46.54 -6.57 -15.54
CA ASP A 360 45.83 -5.52 -14.82
C ASP A 360 44.93 -6.11 -13.73
N LYS A 361 45.49 -6.85 -12.77
CA LYS A 361 44.72 -7.40 -11.64
C LYS A 361 44.64 -6.39 -10.48
N PRO A 362 43.63 -6.49 -9.60
CA PRO A 362 43.65 -5.79 -8.32
C PRO A 362 44.97 -6.06 -7.60
N SER A 363 45.56 -5.00 -7.06
CA SER A 363 46.86 -5.06 -6.40
C SER A 363 46.97 -3.93 -5.40
N SER A 364 47.98 -3.98 -4.52
CA SER A 364 48.28 -2.89 -3.58
C SER A 364 48.45 -1.52 -4.25
N HIS A 365 48.91 -1.49 -5.50
CA HIS A 365 49.12 -0.25 -6.27
C HIS A 365 47.84 0.22 -6.99
N ASN A 366 46.90 -0.70 -7.26
CA ASN A 366 45.60 -0.42 -7.87
C ASN A 366 44.48 -1.11 -7.07
N PRO A 367 44.23 -0.68 -5.81
CA PRO A 367 43.29 -1.35 -4.92
C PRO A 367 41.83 -1.02 -5.22
N THR A 368 41.57 0.15 -5.83
CA THR A 368 40.22 0.65 -6.10
C THR A 368 39.77 0.31 -7.51
N TRP A 369 38.61 -0.32 -7.58
CA TRP A 369 37.95 -0.75 -8.80
C TRP A 369 36.55 -0.18 -8.84
N ASN A 370 36.10 0.17 -10.03
CA ASN A 370 34.70 0.48 -10.23
C ASN A 370 33.94 -0.81 -10.48
N TYR A 371 32.66 -0.86 -10.17
CA TYR A 371 31.82 -1.97 -10.55
C TYR A 371 30.41 -1.51 -10.91
N ARG A 372 29.72 -2.30 -11.72
CA ARG A 372 28.28 -2.11 -11.98
C ARG A 372 27.50 -3.17 -11.26
N TRP A 373 26.53 -2.75 -10.46
CA TRP A 373 25.58 -3.67 -9.84
C TRP A 373 24.34 -3.85 -10.70
N ARG A 374 23.95 -5.11 -10.88
CA ARG A 374 22.67 -5.51 -11.49
C ARG A 374 21.96 -6.43 -10.51
N GLY A 375 21.02 -5.86 -9.74
CA GLY A 375 20.24 -6.60 -8.75
C GLY A 375 18.78 -6.74 -9.13
N GLU A 376 18.16 -7.85 -8.72
CA GLU A 376 16.73 -8.11 -8.81
C GLU A 376 16.10 -7.78 -7.45
N TYR A 377 15.20 -6.79 -7.40
CA TYR A 377 14.60 -6.32 -6.14
C TYR A 377 13.44 -7.23 -5.70
N LYS A 378 12.72 -7.81 -6.66
CA LYS A 378 11.72 -8.85 -6.46
C LYS A 378 12.08 -10.03 -7.34
N ILE A 379 11.72 -11.22 -6.88
CA ILE A 379 11.84 -12.47 -7.65
C ILE A 379 11.17 -12.34 -9.04
N ASP A 380 10.20 -11.41 -9.17
CA ASP A 380 9.42 -11.18 -10.39
C ASP A 380 9.54 -9.76 -10.97
N SER A 381 10.54 -8.95 -10.57
CA SER A 381 10.72 -7.61 -11.15
C SER A 381 11.73 -7.61 -12.28
N GLU A 382 11.45 -6.85 -13.34
CA GLU A 382 12.42 -6.58 -14.41
C GLU A 382 13.76 -6.08 -13.84
N PRO A 383 14.90 -6.57 -14.36
CA PRO A 383 16.20 -6.15 -13.91
C PRO A 383 16.37 -4.65 -14.14
N VAL A 384 16.66 -3.90 -13.09
CA VAL A 384 16.92 -2.46 -13.24
C VAL A 384 18.20 -2.31 -14.05
N PRO A 385 18.20 -1.51 -15.14
CA PRO A 385 19.41 -1.30 -15.92
C PRO A 385 20.52 -0.80 -14.99
N GLY A 386 21.72 -1.38 -15.11
CA GLY A 386 22.89 -1.06 -14.27
C GLY A 386 23.41 0.37 -14.51
N GLN A 387 22.64 1.37 -14.05
CA GLN A 387 22.83 2.79 -14.36
C GLN A 387 23.91 3.45 -13.50
N TYR A 388 24.35 2.80 -12.41
CA TYR A 388 25.24 3.38 -11.43
C TYR A 388 26.59 2.66 -11.41
N LEU A 389 27.65 3.45 -11.55
CA LEU A 389 29.01 3.00 -11.33
C LEU A 389 29.32 3.14 -9.85
N CYS A 390 29.53 2.01 -9.19
CA CYS A 390 29.91 1.91 -7.79
C CYS A 390 31.43 1.76 -7.69
N SER A 391 31.98 1.94 -6.49
CA SER A 391 33.40 1.69 -6.23
C SER A 391 33.59 0.64 -5.15
N ILE A 392 34.67 -0.13 -5.27
CA ILE A 392 35.12 -1.10 -4.30
C ILE A 392 36.64 -1.01 -4.19
N THR A 393 37.14 -0.93 -2.97
CA THR A 393 38.57 -0.78 -2.66
C THR A 393 39.00 -1.95 -1.81
N PHE A 394 39.93 -2.75 -2.33
CA PHE A 394 40.57 -3.84 -1.60
C PHE A 394 41.72 -3.29 -0.76
N SER A 395 41.76 -3.64 0.53
CA SER A 395 42.74 -3.18 1.49
C SER A 395 43.58 -4.33 2.06
N GLU A 396 44.55 -3.98 2.91
CA GLU A 396 45.59 -4.86 3.48
C GLU A 396 46.58 -5.42 2.46
N SER A 397 47.78 -5.82 2.89
CA SER A 397 48.84 -6.27 1.99
C SER A 397 48.49 -7.51 1.14
N LEU A 398 47.42 -8.23 1.49
CA LEU A 398 46.97 -9.45 0.82
C LEU A 398 45.63 -9.29 0.09
N GLY A 399 44.99 -8.10 0.13
CA GLY A 399 43.68 -7.90 -0.48
C GLY A 399 42.56 -8.72 0.21
N THR A 400 42.65 -8.89 1.52
CA THR A 400 41.76 -9.73 2.34
C THR A 400 40.60 -8.95 2.97
N THR A 401 40.66 -7.62 2.94
CA THR A 401 39.55 -6.74 3.33
C THR A 401 39.12 -5.85 2.18
N LEU A 402 37.89 -5.38 2.22
CA LEU A 402 37.37 -4.44 1.23
C LEU A 402 36.43 -3.41 1.84
N THR A 403 36.29 -2.30 1.13
CA THR A 403 35.25 -1.28 1.34
C THR A 403 34.59 -0.99 0.01
N GLY A 404 33.29 -0.70 0.00
CA GLY A 404 32.60 -0.35 -1.23
C GLY A 404 31.32 0.42 -0.99
N THR A 405 30.66 0.80 -2.07
CA THR A 405 29.44 1.62 -2.04
C THR A 405 28.34 1.00 -2.89
N PHE A 406 27.11 0.85 -2.38
CA PHE A 406 25.97 0.55 -3.25
C PHE A 406 25.43 1.83 -3.90
N GLY A 407 25.35 1.85 -5.22
CA GLY A 407 24.72 2.92 -6.01
C GLY A 407 23.35 2.50 -6.56
N GLY A 408 22.43 3.45 -6.75
CA GLY A 408 21.10 3.14 -7.29
C GLY A 408 20.03 4.20 -7.04
N ASP A 409 19.22 4.48 -8.07
CA ASP A 409 17.96 5.26 -7.93
C ASP A 409 16.89 4.55 -7.10
N LEU A 410 17.08 3.23 -6.91
CA LEU A 410 16.26 2.38 -6.04
C LEU A 410 16.22 2.89 -4.59
N TYR A 411 17.15 3.77 -4.22
CA TYR A 411 17.35 4.23 -2.86
C TYR A 411 17.25 5.77 -2.74
N LYS A 412 16.40 6.42 -3.55
CA LYS A 412 16.09 7.87 -3.42
C LYS A 412 15.68 8.33 -2.01
N THR A 413 15.26 7.41 -1.14
CA THR A 413 14.95 7.67 0.27
C THR A 413 16.15 7.65 1.21
N TRP A 414 17.33 7.26 0.73
CA TRP A 414 18.54 7.07 1.51
C TRP A 414 19.39 8.31 1.29
N ARG A 415 19.66 9.07 2.36
CA ARG A 415 20.26 10.40 2.27
C ARG A 415 21.78 10.37 2.05
N GLU A 416 22.41 9.20 2.13
CA GLU A 416 23.86 9.01 2.14
C GLU A 416 24.23 7.76 1.32
N ASP A 417 25.43 7.75 0.73
CA ASP A 417 25.97 6.59 0.02
C ASP A 417 26.03 5.41 0.99
N MET A 418 25.41 4.28 0.61
CA MET A 418 25.47 3.05 1.41
C MET A 418 26.87 2.45 1.33
N VAL A 419 27.70 2.74 2.32
CA VAL A 419 29.03 2.15 2.44
C VAL A 419 28.91 0.75 3.04
N PHE A 420 29.62 -0.21 2.48
CA PHE A 420 29.81 -1.54 3.06
C PHE A 420 31.28 -1.84 3.26
N THR A 421 31.56 -2.69 4.23
CA THR A 421 32.87 -3.29 4.44
C THR A 421 32.78 -4.79 4.17
N GLY A 422 33.92 -5.44 3.95
CA GLY A 422 33.95 -6.87 3.76
C GLY A 422 35.26 -7.49 4.18
N VAL A 423 35.17 -8.75 4.59
CA VAL A 423 36.31 -9.60 4.94
C VAL A 423 36.25 -10.88 4.12
N LYS A 424 37.38 -11.31 3.57
CA LYS A 424 37.48 -12.56 2.82
C LYS A 424 37.44 -13.72 3.81
N VAL A 425 36.49 -14.63 3.63
CA VAL A 425 36.22 -15.78 4.53
C VAL A 425 36.44 -17.13 3.85
N GLY A 426 36.66 -17.15 2.54
CA GLY A 426 36.93 -18.38 1.80
C GLY A 426 37.72 -18.15 0.53
N ILE A 427 38.53 -19.15 0.16
CA ILE A 427 39.18 -19.21 -1.15
C ILE A 427 38.27 -20.04 -2.05
N VAL A 428 37.85 -19.47 -3.16
CA VAL A 428 36.95 -20.13 -4.10
C VAL A 428 37.78 -20.98 -5.06
N GLY A 429 37.37 -22.24 -5.23
CA GLY A 429 37.90 -23.10 -6.29
C GLY A 429 37.54 -22.55 -7.68
N PRO A 430 38.03 -23.17 -8.76
CA PRO A 430 37.65 -22.75 -10.11
C PRO A 430 36.12 -22.64 -10.25
N PRO A 431 35.61 -21.63 -10.96
CA PRO A 431 34.17 -21.42 -11.10
C PRO A 431 33.53 -22.70 -11.68
N SER A 432 32.47 -23.19 -11.03
CA SER A 432 31.73 -24.36 -11.49
C SER A 432 30.69 -24.04 -12.57
N ILE A 433 30.65 -22.79 -13.03
CA ILE A 433 29.63 -22.23 -13.93
C ILE A 433 30.37 -21.53 -15.07
N ASP A 434 29.90 -21.73 -16.30
CA ASP A 434 30.33 -20.92 -17.45
C ASP A 434 29.72 -19.52 -17.32
N ILE A 435 30.55 -18.58 -16.89
CA ILE A 435 30.14 -17.21 -16.59
C ILE A 435 29.73 -16.48 -17.87
N GLU A 436 30.37 -16.78 -19.00
CA GLU A 436 30.04 -16.18 -20.31
C GLU A 436 28.63 -16.59 -20.76
N GLU A 437 28.29 -17.88 -20.64
CA GLU A 437 26.97 -18.41 -20.97
C GLU A 437 25.86 -17.72 -20.15
N GLU A 438 26.03 -17.66 -18.82
CA GLU A 438 25.03 -17.08 -17.93
C GLU A 438 24.85 -15.56 -18.12
N TRP A 439 25.89 -14.87 -18.60
CA TRP A 439 25.80 -13.45 -18.97
C TRP A 439 25.17 -13.24 -20.33
N HIS A 440 25.49 -14.08 -21.32
CA HIS A 440 24.89 -14.01 -22.64
C HIS A 440 23.37 -14.17 -22.58
N GLU A 441 22.89 -15.14 -21.80
CA GLU A 441 21.45 -15.36 -21.56
C GLU A 441 20.77 -14.09 -21.01
N ARG A 442 21.42 -13.38 -20.08
CA ARG A 442 20.83 -12.20 -19.43
C ARG A 442 20.98 -10.91 -20.24
N GLN A 443 21.99 -10.80 -21.09
CA GLN A 443 22.12 -9.65 -22.01
C GLN A 443 21.05 -9.69 -23.10
N ASN A 444 20.72 -10.88 -23.61
CA ASN A 444 19.72 -11.06 -24.66
C ASN A 444 18.30 -10.65 -24.21
N ILE A 445 17.98 -10.84 -22.92
CA ILE A 445 16.67 -10.45 -22.36
C ILE A 445 16.42 -8.93 -22.40
N ILE A 446 17.46 -8.11 -22.43
CA ILE A 446 17.36 -6.64 -22.28
C ILE A 446 17.42 -5.92 -23.64
N TYR A 447 18.17 -6.45 -24.61
CA TYR A 447 18.24 -5.81 -25.94
C TYR A 447 16.99 -6.06 -26.78
N ASP A 448 16.24 -7.15 -26.55
CA ASP A 448 14.98 -7.40 -27.25
C ASP A 448 13.84 -6.48 -26.78
N SER A 449 13.92 -5.89 -25.57
CA SER A 449 12.89 -4.96 -25.08
C SER A 449 13.06 -3.52 -25.55
N ASP A 450 14.25 -3.12 -26.01
CA ASP A 450 14.57 -1.75 -26.44
C ASP A 450 14.53 -1.56 -27.97
N ILE A 451 14.15 -2.58 -28.75
CA ILE A 451 14.09 -2.55 -30.24
C ILE A 451 12.64 -2.46 -30.77
N GLN A 452 11.64 -2.29 -29.90
CA GLN A 452 10.27 -1.96 -30.33
C GLN A 452 9.89 -0.53 -29.92
N ASP A 453 10.39 0.45 -30.68
CA ASP A 453 9.74 1.74 -30.92
C ASP A 453 10.09 2.25 -32.34
#